data_AF-A0A0U2XZU9-F1
#
_entry.id   AF-A0A0U2XZU9-F1
#
_cell.length_a   1.000
_cell.length_b   1.000
_cell.length_c   1.000
_cell.angle_alpha   90.00
_cell.angle_beta   90.00
_cell.angle_gamma   90.00
#
_symmetry.space_group_name_H-M   'P 1'
#
loop_
_entity.id
_entity.type
_entity.pdbx_description
1 polymer ?
#
loop_
_entity_poly.entity_id
_entity_poly.type
_entity_poly.pdbx_seq_one_letter_code
_entity_poly.pdbx_strand_id
1 'polypeptide(L)'
;MEIKFNVLKIPSDLLPHSEDEIDQFNEIAGYIYESILHSQASKVNLDEKIIPLSSFLQSKMVEGLLENIYHYMQMLKGAKYLSGDISISISEAITYTALHTIYSVKLRNIIPFRTVKYLGIIADAVVDLSREEKLAKEVGSDSGLLFINIRSSMNPKSYQIIDKIRKSLINIETVRYPDSFGLISIVTLDKGELTDSFVFIIP
;
A
#
# COMPACT_ATOMS: atom_id res chain seq x y z
N MET A 1 17.51 2.49 4.82
CA MET A 1 16.65 1.85 5.84
C MET A 1 16.19 0.49 5.35
N GLU A 2 16.47 -0.57 6.10
CA GLU A 2 16.05 -1.94 5.74
C GLU A 2 14.59 -2.20 6.18
N ILE A 3 13.78 -2.78 5.30
CA ILE A 3 12.42 -3.25 5.60
C ILE A 3 12.22 -4.68 5.08
N LYS A 4 11.22 -5.38 5.62
CA LYS A 4 10.66 -6.58 5.00
C LYS A 4 9.72 -6.20 3.86
N PHE A 5 9.78 -6.93 2.77
CA PHE A 5 8.96 -6.68 1.59
C PHE A 5 8.36 -7.97 1.04
N ASN A 6 7.04 -7.97 0.90
CA ASN A 6 6.26 -9.05 0.32
C ASN A 6 5.60 -8.58 -0.97
N VAL A 7 5.46 -9.49 -1.93
CA VAL A 7 4.68 -9.27 -3.14
C VAL A 7 3.74 -10.45 -3.34
N LEU A 8 2.47 -10.14 -3.57
CA LEU A 8 1.44 -11.08 -3.99
C LEU A 8 0.77 -10.56 -5.26
N LYS A 9 0.35 -11.47 -6.13
CA LYS A 9 -0.42 -11.18 -7.34
C LYS A 9 -1.71 -11.96 -7.29
N ILE A 10 -2.81 -11.28 -7.55
CA ILE A 10 -4.16 -11.83 -7.47
C ILE A 10 -4.86 -11.53 -8.80
N PRO A 11 -5.28 -12.56 -9.54
CA PRO A 11 -6.14 -12.39 -10.71
C PRO A 11 -7.46 -11.73 -10.31
N SER A 12 -7.92 -10.79 -11.13
CA SER A 12 -9.12 -9.99 -10.88
C SER A 12 -10.37 -10.86 -10.89
N ASP A 13 -10.35 -11.93 -11.68
CA ASP A 13 -11.40 -12.95 -11.77
C ASP A 13 -11.66 -13.70 -10.45
N LEU A 14 -10.75 -13.61 -9.47
CA LEU A 14 -10.98 -14.15 -8.13
C LEU A 14 -11.79 -13.21 -7.23
N LEU A 15 -11.99 -11.95 -7.64
CA LEU A 15 -12.75 -10.99 -6.86
C LEU A 15 -14.26 -11.15 -7.11
N PRO A 16 -15.12 -10.88 -6.12
CA PRO A 16 -16.56 -10.85 -6.31
C PRO A 16 -16.97 -9.75 -7.29
N HIS A 17 -17.96 -10.03 -8.14
CA HIS A 17 -18.37 -9.11 -9.22
C HIS A 17 -19.83 -8.68 -9.15
N SER A 18 -20.62 -9.32 -8.27
CA SER A 18 -22.02 -8.97 -8.05
C SER A 18 -22.28 -8.51 -6.62
N GLU A 19 -23.32 -7.70 -6.44
CA GLU A 19 -23.71 -7.20 -5.11
C GLU A 19 -24.06 -8.34 -4.13
N ASP A 20 -24.53 -9.47 -4.66
CA ASP A 20 -24.87 -10.67 -3.88
C ASP A 20 -23.62 -11.40 -3.33
N GLU A 21 -22.42 -11.08 -3.83
CA GLU A 21 -21.16 -11.72 -3.45
C GLU A 21 -20.31 -10.84 -2.53
N ILE A 22 -20.81 -9.68 -2.07
CA ILE A 22 -20.05 -8.72 -1.24
C ILE A 22 -19.44 -9.37 0.02
N ASP A 23 -20.14 -10.34 0.60
CA ASP A 23 -19.66 -11.04 1.79
C ASP A 23 -18.40 -11.89 1.51
N GLN A 24 -18.17 -12.32 0.27
CA GLN A 24 -17.00 -13.10 -0.15
C GLN A 24 -15.70 -12.27 -0.10
N PHE A 25 -15.78 -10.92 -0.16
CA PHE A 25 -14.60 -10.08 0.03
C PHE A 25 -13.94 -10.27 1.41
N ASN A 26 -14.71 -10.66 2.44
CA ASN A 26 -14.14 -10.98 3.76
C ASN A 26 -13.25 -12.22 3.70
N GLU A 27 -13.71 -13.25 3.00
CA GLU A 27 -13.00 -14.53 2.89
C GLU A 27 -11.70 -14.34 2.10
N ILE A 28 -11.78 -13.67 0.95
CA ILE A 28 -10.61 -13.33 0.12
C ILE A 28 -9.62 -12.48 0.91
N ALA A 29 -10.09 -11.46 1.64
CA ALA A 29 -9.22 -10.65 2.50
C ALA A 29 -8.51 -11.48 3.58
N GLY A 30 -9.18 -12.50 4.13
CA GLY A 30 -8.58 -13.49 5.02
C GLY A 30 -7.46 -14.28 4.35
N TYR A 31 -7.71 -14.86 3.18
CA TYR A 31 -6.69 -15.62 2.43
C TYR A 31 -5.49 -14.77 2.01
N ILE A 32 -5.71 -13.51 1.63
CA ILE A 32 -4.63 -12.56 1.33
C ILE A 32 -3.78 -12.34 2.58
N TYR A 33 -4.41 -12.08 3.73
CA TYR A 33 -3.70 -11.85 4.98
C TYR A 33 -2.87 -13.07 5.40
N GLU A 34 -3.44 -14.28 5.32
CA GLU A 34 -2.71 -15.52 5.59
C GLU A 34 -1.55 -15.72 4.62
N SER A 35 -1.77 -15.46 3.33
CA SER A 35 -0.71 -15.55 2.31
C SER A 35 0.44 -14.58 2.60
N ILE A 36 0.15 -13.36 3.06
CA ILE A 36 1.18 -12.40 3.48
C ILE A 36 1.97 -12.94 4.67
N LEU A 37 1.29 -13.48 5.69
CA LEU A 37 1.94 -14.03 6.89
C LEU A 37 2.87 -15.20 6.59
N HIS A 38 2.50 -16.05 5.62
CA HIS A 38 3.28 -17.22 5.23
C HIS A 38 4.25 -16.97 4.08
N SER A 39 4.20 -15.79 3.45
CA SER A 39 5.11 -15.42 2.39
C SER A 39 6.54 -15.23 2.91
N GLN A 40 7.53 -15.63 2.11
CA GLN A 40 8.93 -15.37 2.42
C GLN A 40 9.26 -13.92 2.09
N ALA A 41 9.21 -13.07 3.11
CA ALA A 41 9.58 -11.67 2.98
C ALA A 41 11.05 -11.50 2.59
N SER A 42 11.28 -10.75 1.52
CA SER A 42 12.61 -10.30 1.15
C SER A 42 13.02 -9.09 2.00
N LYS A 43 14.32 -8.90 2.20
CA LYS A 43 14.85 -7.67 2.81
C LYS A 43 15.18 -6.67 1.73
N VAL A 44 14.64 -5.46 1.85
CA VAL A 44 14.87 -4.36 0.90
C VAL A 44 15.42 -3.16 1.63
N ASN A 45 16.48 -2.57 1.08
CA ASN A 45 17.03 -1.31 1.56
C ASN A 45 16.37 -0.14 0.83
N LEU A 46 15.47 0.56 1.51
CA LEU A 46 14.89 1.81 1.04
C LEU A 46 15.92 2.96 1.13
N ASP A 47 16.00 3.76 0.07
CA ASP A 47 16.82 4.98 0.06
C ASP A 47 16.17 6.05 0.94
N GLU A 48 16.80 6.34 2.08
CA GLU A 48 16.32 7.31 3.05
C GLU A 48 16.28 8.73 2.50
N LYS A 49 17.06 9.05 1.47
CA LYS A 49 17.02 10.38 0.83
C LYS A 49 15.71 10.62 0.08
N ILE A 50 15.02 9.55 -0.29
CA ILE A 50 13.74 9.61 -1.00
C ILE A 50 12.59 9.79 -0.02
N ILE A 51 12.73 9.36 1.24
CA ILE A 51 11.67 9.46 2.26
C ILE A 51 11.22 10.92 2.45
N PRO A 52 12.10 11.91 2.68
CA PRO A 52 11.69 13.32 2.73
C PRO A 52 11.06 13.83 1.43
N LEU A 53 11.49 13.33 0.26
CA LEU A 53 10.89 13.74 -1.02
C LEU A 53 9.48 13.15 -1.20
N SER A 54 9.25 11.94 -0.72
CA SER A 54 7.94 11.30 -0.74
C SER A 54 6.93 12.00 0.17
N SER A 55 7.39 12.78 1.16
CA SER A 55 6.52 13.54 2.06
C SER A 55 5.68 14.58 1.31
N PHE A 56 6.17 15.10 0.18
CA PHE A 56 5.42 16.01 -0.66
C PHE A 56 4.15 15.39 -1.24
N LEU A 57 4.07 14.06 -1.36
CA LEU A 57 2.94 13.32 -1.92
C LEU A 57 1.89 12.93 -0.86
N GLN A 58 2.20 13.12 0.42
CA GLN A 58 1.36 12.68 1.53
C GLN A 58 0.03 13.44 1.60
N SER A 59 -0.98 12.75 2.14
CA SER A 59 -2.29 13.34 2.44
C SER A 59 -2.26 14.29 3.64
N LYS A 60 -1.27 14.13 4.54
CA LYS A 60 -1.04 14.98 5.71
C LYS A 60 0.43 15.37 5.76
N MET A 61 0.70 16.63 6.10
CA MET A 61 2.08 17.07 6.35
C MET A 61 2.47 16.71 7.78
N VAL A 62 3.46 15.83 7.93
CA VAL A 62 4.04 15.45 9.21
C VAL A 62 5.49 15.91 9.25
N GLU A 63 5.81 16.79 10.20
CA GLU A 63 7.17 17.26 10.43
C GLU A 63 8.06 16.14 11.00
N GLY A 64 9.30 16.07 10.52
CA GLY A 64 10.30 15.10 10.95
C GLY A 64 9.94 13.66 10.56
N LEU A 65 9.48 13.43 9.33
CA LEU A 65 8.94 12.14 8.89
C LEU A 65 9.92 10.98 9.08
N LEU A 66 11.20 11.19 8.73
CA LEU A 66 12.24 10.17 8.88
C LEU A 66 12.45 9.82 10.36
N GLU A 67 12.51 10.83 11.22
CA GLU A 67 12.61 10.66 12.68
C GLU A 67 11.37 9.95 13.23
N ASN A 68 10.16 10.31 12.77
CA ASN A 68 8.95 9.62 13.17
C ASN A 68 8.97 8.15 12.76
N ILE A 69 9.50 7.80 11.57
CA ILE A 69 9.66 6.40 11.12
C ILE A 69 10.62 5.65 12.06
N TYR A 70 11.78 6.24 12.37
CA TYR A 70 12.75 5.62 13.29
C TYR A 70 12.18 5.44 14.70
N HIS A 71 11.53 6.47 15.24
CA HIS A 71 10.83 6.38 16.52
C HIS A 71 9.74 5.30 16.48
N TYR A 72 9.08 5.15 15.33
CA TYR A 72 8.10 4.10 15.08
C TYR A 72 8.71 2.70 15.21
N MET A 73 9.81 2.45 14.50
CA MET A 73 10.51 1.16 14.51
C MET A 73 11.06 0.80 15.90
N GLN A 74 11.49 1.81 16.65
CA GLN A 74 11.97 1.64 18.03
C GLN A 74 10.84 1.44 19.06
N MET A 75 9.57 1.40 18.62
CA MET A 75 8.39 1.27 19.49
C MET A 75 8.36 2.31 20.62
N LEU A 76 8.92 3.51 20.39
CA LEU A 76 8.95 4.56 21.40
C LEU A 76 7.51 5.00 21.71
N LYS A 77 7.12 4.85 22.97
CA LYS A 77 5.74 5.09 23.41
C LYS A 77 5.42 6.58 23.40
N GLY A 78 4.46 6.99 22.56
CA GLY A 78 3.87 8.32 22.57
C GLY A 78 2.49 8.31 21.93
N ALA A 79 1.53 9.06 22.49
CA ALA A 79 0.16 9.16 21.97
C ALA A 79 0.11 9.58 20.49
N LYS A 80 1.12 10.36 20.06
CA LYS A 80 1.37 10.75 18.66
C LYS A 80 1.43 9.53 17.71
N TYR A 81 2.12 8.46 18.11
CA TYR A 81 2.35 7.28 17.26
C TYR A 81 1.19 6.29 17.25
N LEU A 82 0.21 6.46 18.15
CA LEU A 82 -1.08 5.78 18.12
C LEU A 82 -2.11 6.51 17.24
N SER A 83 -1.77 7.72 16.74
CA SER A 83 -2.65 8.48 15.85
C SER A 83 -2.67 7.88 14.44
N GLY A 84 -3.88 7.76 13.89
CA GLY A 84 -4.10 7.34 12.50
C GLY A 84 -3.33 8.22 11.50
N ASP A 85 -3.23 9.53 11.77
CA ASP A 85 -2.61 10.52 10.87
C ASP A 85 -1.11 10.29 10.66
N ILE A 86 -0.37 9.94 11.71
CA ILE A 86 1.07 9.66 11.58
C ILE A 86 1.29 8.31 10.94
N SER A 87 0.52 7.30 11.36
CA SER A 87 0.65 5.95 10.83
C SER A 87 0.39 5.91 9.31
N ILE A 88 -0.59 6.68 8.82
CA ILE A 88 -0.89 6.75 7.39
C ILE A 88 0.16 7.54 6.62
N SER A 89 0.66 8.65 7.18
CA SER A 89 1.72 9.44 6.55
C SER A 89 3.00 8.61 6.40
N ILE A 90 3.38 7.89 7.46
CA ILE A 90 4.50 6.94 7.42
C ILE A 90 4.26 5.90 6.32
N SER A 91 3.09 5.29 6.26
CA SER A 91 2.80 4.25 5.28
C SER A 91 2.84 4.77 3.84
N GLU A 92 2.32 5.98 3.59
CA GLU A 92 2.43 6.65 2.29
C GLU A 92 3.88 6.86 1.88
N ALA A 93 4.71 7.36 2.79
CA ALA A 93 6.12 7.59 2.53
C ALA A 93 6.87 6.30 2.19
N ILE A 94 6.62 5.25 2.96
CA ILE A 94 7.22 3.94 2.78
C ILE A 94 6.80 3.35 1.44
N THR A 95 5.51 3.39 1.13
CA THR A 95 4.96 2.89 -0.14
C THR A 95 5.59 3.58 -1.34
N TYR A 96 5.60 4.93 -1.35
CA TYR A 96 6.15 5.69 -2.45
C TYR A 96 7.67 5.50 -2.58
N THR A 97 8.38 5.39 -1.44
CA THR A 97 9.81 5.09 -1.44
C THR A 97 10.08 3.66 -1.93
N ALA A 98 9.24 2.69 -1.60
CA ALA A 98 9.34 1.31 -2.08
C ALA A 98 9.06 1.24 -3.59
N LEU A 99 8.04 1.94 -4.10
CA LEU A 99 7.76 2.06 -5.53
C LEU A 99 8.96 2.64 -6.29
N HIS A 100 9.57 3.70 -5.76
CA HIS A 100 10.76 4.30 -6.34
C HIS A 100 11.97 3.35 -6.29
N THR A 101 12.23 2.73 -5.14
CA THR A 101 13.45 1.93 -4.92
C THR A 101 13.39 0.59 -5.68
N ILE A 102 12.25 -0.09 -5.60
CA ILE A 102 12.09 -1.44 -6.12
C ILE A 102 11.73 -1.40 -7.60
N TYR A 103 10.78 -0.53 -7.98
CA TYR A 103 10.23 -0.50 -9.34
C TYR A 103 10.67 0.72 -10.14
N SER A 104 11.60 1.54 -9.62
CA SER A 104 12.13 2.73 -10.31
C SER A 104 11.07 3.75 -10.70
N VAL A 105 9.92 3.76 -10.00
CA VAL A 105 8.82 4.70 -10.24
C VAL A 105 9.28 6.11 -9.92
N LYS A 106 9.14 7.04 -10.86
CA LYS A 106 9.48 8.44 -10.61
C LYS A 106 8.42 9.07 -9.72
N LEU A 107 8.80 9.67 -8.60
CA LEU A 107 7.86 10.32 -7.67
C LEU A 107 6.90 11.31 -8.35
N ARG A 108 7.37 12.03 -9.38
CA ARG A 108 6.56 12.99 -10.16
C ARG A 108 5.45 12.35 -11.00
N ASN A 109 5.53 11.04 -11.25
CA ASN A 109 4.56 10.27 -12.01
C ASN A 109 3.48 9.65 -11.10
N ILE A 110 3.65 9.76 -9.77
CA ILE A 110 2.64 9.37 -8.79
C ILE A 110 1.68 10.55 -8.61
N ILE A 111 0.40 10.32 -8.86
CA ILE A 111 -0.65 11.34 -8.71
C ILE A 111 -1.47 11.00 -7.46
N PRO A 112 -1.27 11.69 -6.31
CA PRO A 112 -1.98 11.39 -5.08
C PRO A 112 -3.38 12.04 -5.02
N PHE A 113 -4.39 11.29 -4.60
CA PHE A 113 -5.77 11.75 -4.40
C PHE A 113 -6.03 12.21 -2.95
N ARG A 114 -5.31 13.27 -2.54
CA ARG A 114 -5.25 13.73 -1.12
C ARG A 114 -6.59 14.05 -0.48
N THR A 115 -7.53 14.61 -1.24
CA THR A 115 -8.77 15.20 -0.71
C THR A 115 -9.92 14.19 -0.62
N VAL A 116 -9.77 12.95 -1.08
CA VAL A 116 -10.92 12.00 -1.14
C VAL A 116 -10.70 10.75 -0.28
N LYS A 117 -9.51 10.59 0.30
CA LYS A 117 -9.10 9.42 1.11
C LYS A 117 -9.99 9.17 2.33
N TYR A 118 -10.51 10.22 2.97
CA TYR A 118 -11.39 10.09 4.14
C TYR A 118 -12.79 9.56 3.79
N LEU A 119 -13.22 9.65 2.53
CA LEU A 119 -14.48 9.05 2.11
C LEU A 119 -14.34 7.53 1.95
N GLY A 120 -13.12 7.01 1.73
CA GLY A 120 -12.89 5.58 1.52
C GLY A 120 -13.42 5.04 0.18
N ILE A 121 -13.87 5.94 -0.70
CA ILE A 121 -14.54 5.60 -1.97
C ILE A 121 -13.56 5.55 -3.14
N ILE A 122 -12.42 6.26 -3.07
CA ILE A 122 -11.43 6.35 -4.16
C ILE A 122 -10.08 5.82 -3.67
N ALA A 123 -9.25 5.34 -4.60
CA ALA A 123 -7.87 4.99 -4.35
C ALA A 123 -7.07 6.16 -3.76
N ASP A 124 -5.91 5.88 -3.17
CA ASP A 124 -5.06 6.91 -2.57
C ASP A 124 -4.18 7.63 -3.59
N ALA A 125 -3.77 6.92 -4.65
CA ALA A 125 -2.96 7.47 -5.73
C ALA A 125 -3.18 6.68 -7.03
N VAL A 126 -2.69 7.23 -8.15
CA VAL A 126 -2.61 6.55 -9.43
C VAL A 126 -1.23 6.74 -10.07
N VAL A 127 -0.78 5.71 -10.79
CA VAL A 127 0.43 5.73 -11.64
C VAL A 127 0.07 5.24 -13.04
N ASP A 128 0.55 5.96 -14.05
CA ASP A 128 0.44 5.56 -15.46
C ASP A 128 1.57 4.56 -15.81
N LEU A 129 1.20 3.32 -16.09
CA LEU A 129 2.13 2.22 -16.37
C LEU A 129 2.92 2.43 -17.66
N SER A 130 2.39 3.17 -18.63
CA SER A 130 3.10 3.45 -19.89
C SER A 130 4.38 4.28 -19.68
N ARG A 131 4.52 4.90 -18.50
CA ARG A 131 5.65 5.76 -18.13
C ARG A 131 6.64 5.07 -17.18
N GLU A 132 6.36 3.84 -16.75
CA GLU A 132 7.08 3.13 -15.68
C GLU A 132 7.34 1.66 -16.03
N GLU A 133 8.28 1.41 -16.95
CA GLU A 133 8.55 0.09 -17.57
C GLU A 133 8.72 -1.06 -16.56
N LYS A 134 9.46 -0.85 -15.48
CA LYS A 134 9.73 -1.93 -14.51
C LYS A 134 8.49 -2.29 -13.69
N LEU A 135 7.66 -1.31 -13.35
CA LEU A 135 6.38 -1.54 -12.68
C LEU A 135 5.38 -2.20 -13.64
N ALA A 136 5.34 -1.75 -14.89
CA ALA A 136 4.48 -2.30 -15.94
C ALA A 136 4.76 -3.80 -16.17
N LYS A 137 6.04 -4.19 -16.24
CA LYS A 137 6.49 -5.59 -16.29
C LYS A 137 6.08 -6.41 -15.08
N GLU A 138 6.12 -5.83 -13.88
CA GLU A 138 5.67 -6.53 -12.65
C GLU A 138 4.18 -6.87 -12.75
N VAL A 139 3.39 -5.96 -13.29
CA VAL A 139 1.94 -6.09 -13.46
C VAL A 139 1.58 -6.94 -14.68
N GLY A 140 2.50 -7.14 -15.63
CA GLY A 140 2.28 -7.92 -16.85
C GLY A 140 1.57 -7.14 -17.96
N SER A 141 1.73 -5.81 -17.98
CA SER A 141 1.12 -4.92 -18.97
C SER A 141 2.14 -3.89 -19.47
N ASP A 142 1.96 -3.37 -20.69
CA ASP A 142 2.76 -2.28 -21.25
C ASP A 142 2.09 -0.90 -21.07
N SER A 143 0.81 -0.86 -20.68
CA SER A 143 0.02 0.36 -20.54
C SER A 143 -1.07 0.21 -19.48
N GLY A 144 -1.75 1.32 -19.17
CA GLY A 144 -2.86 1.34 -18.23
C GLY A 144 -2.58 2.14 -16.96
N LEU A 145 -3.54 2.11 -16.05
CA LEU A 145 -3.51 2.87 -14.80
C LEU A 145 -3.43 1.93 -13.60
N LEU A 146 -2.41 2.09 -12.75
CA LEU A 146 -2.32 1.39 -11.47
C LEU A 146 -2.90 2.28 -10.36
N PHE A 147 -4.03 1.88 -9.82
CA PHE A 147 -4.67 2.51 -8.67
C PHE A 147 -4.11 1.94 -7.38
N ILE A 148 -3.63 2.81 -6.50
CA ILE A 148 -2.88 2.43 -5.30
C ILE A 148 -3.71 2.75 -4.06
N ASN A 149 -3.94 1.73 -3.23
CA ASN A 149 -4.53 1.84 -1.90
C ASN A 149 -3.48 1.57 -0.84
N ILE A 150 -3.20 2.56 0.00
CA ILE A 150 -2.18 2.52 1.03
C ILE A 150 -2.86 2.35 2.38
N ARG A 151 -2.56 1.25 3.06
CA ARG A 151 -3.13 0.91 4.35
C ARG A 151 -2.02 0.76 5.37
N SER A 152 -2.20 1.44 6.50
CA SER A 152 -1.30 1.41 7.64
C SER A 152 -1.88 0.50 8.71
N SER A 153 -1.11 -0.35 9.36
CA SER A 153 -1.51 -0.93 10.64
C SER A 153 -0.33 -1.24 11.54
N MET A 154 -0.22 -0.49 12.62
CA MET A 154 1.04 -0.36 13.35
C MET A 154 1.12 -1.09 14.71
N ASN A 155 0.01 -1.67 15.16
CA ASN A 155 -0.04 -2.78 16.11
C ASN A 155 -1.33 -3.57 15.80
N PRO A 156 -1.42 -4.14 14.60
CA PRO A 156 -2.67 -4.69 14.11
C PRO A 156 -3.08 -5.92 14.90
N LYS A 157 -4.34 -5.92 15.34
CA LYS A 157 -5.04 -7.20 15.47
C LYS A 157 -5.37 -7.69 14.05
N SER A 158 -5.32 -9.00 13.82
CA SER A 158 -5.56 -9.61 12.49
C SER A 158 -6.83 -9.08 11.83
N TYR A 159 -7.93 -9.01 12.56
CA TYR A 159 -9.21 -8.50 12.05
C TYR A 159 -9.15 -7.06 11.51
N GLN A 160 -8.25 -6.21 12.03
CA GLN A 160 -8.09 -4.84 11.56
C GLN A 160 -7.37 -4.77 10.22
N ILE A 161 -6.42 -5.69 9.97
CA ILE A 161 -5.76 -5.80 8.67
C ILE A 161 -6.75 -6.36 7.66
N ILE A 162 -7.46 -7.42 8.01
CA ILE A 162 -8.45 -8.06 7.14
C ILE A 162 -9.52 -7.04 6.70
N ASP A 163 -10.08 -6.24 7.62
CA ASP A 163 -11.04 -5.20 7.25
C ASP A 163 -10.43 -4.11 6.33
N LYS A 164 -9.15 -3.75 6.51
CA LYS A 164 -8.44 -2.82 5.62
C LYS A 164 -8.22 -3.40 4.23
N ILE A 165 -7.86 -4.68 4.13
CA ILE A 165 -7.72 -5.40 2.85
C ILE A 165 -9.07 -5.41 2.15
N ARG A 166 -10.12 -5.88 2.83
CA ARG A 166 -11.49 -5.95 2.31
C ARG A 166 -11.97 -4.61 1.75
N LYS A 167 -11.84 -3.52 2.51
CA LYS A 167 -12.20 -2.17 2.04
C LYS A 167 -11.39 -1.74 0.82
N SER A 168 -10.13 -2.15 0.72
CA SER A 168 -9.27 -1.81 -0.42
C SER A 168 -9.61 -2.62 -1.67
N LEU A 169 -10.01 -3.89 -1.50
CA LEU A 169 -10.52 -4.73 -2.59
C LEU A 169 -11.79 -4.11 -3.19
N ILE A 170 -12.77 -3.75 -2.34
CA ILE A 170 -14.01 -3.09 -2.78
C ILE A 170 -13.69 -1.80 -3.55
N ASN A 171 -12.78 -0.98 -3.00
CA ASN A 171 -12.38 0.27 -3.62
C ASN A 171 -11.69 0.07 -4.99
N ILE A 172 -10.82 -0.93 -5.12
CA ILE A 172 -10.19 -1.25 -6.42
C ILE A 172 -11.23 -1.77 -7.42
N GLU A 173 -12.18 -2.60 -6.97
CA GLU A 173 -13.23 -3.11 -7.86
C GLU A 173 -14.08 -1.97 -8.44
N THR A 174 -14.33 -0.89 -7.69
CA THR A 174 -15.08 0.27 -8.23
C THR A 174 -14.40 1.00 -9.38
N VAL A 175 -13.08 0.84 -9.54
CA VAL A 175 -12.29 1.45 -10.63
C VAL A 175 -11.86 0.41 -11.68
N ARG A 176 -12.43 -0.80 -11.63
CA ARG A 176 -12.19 -1.85 -12.61
C ARG A 176 -12.71 -1.42 -13.98
N TYR A 177 -11.77 -1.16 -14.86
CA TYR A 177 -11.98 -0.87 -16.27
C TYR A 177 -10.92 -1.63 -17.08
N PRO A 178 -11.13 -1.83 -18.39
CA PRO A 178 -10.05 -2.30 -19.26
C PRO A 178 -8.80 -1.45 -19.05
N ASP A 179 -7.66 -2.11 -18.86
CA ASP A 179 -6.36 -1.49 -18.58
C ASP A 179 -6.24 -0.75 -17.24
N SER A 180 -7.11 -1.05 -16.26
CA SER A 180 -6.94 -0.64 -14.86
C SER A 180 -6.42 -1.79 -14.00
N PHE A 181 -5.46 -1.47 -13.14
CA PHE A 181 -4.82 -2.41 -12.23
C PHE A 181 -4.91 -1.90 -10.79
N GLY A 182 -4.89 -2.81 -9.83
CA GLY A 182 -4.90 -2.47 -8.41
C GLY A 182 -3.58 -2.76 -7.73
N LEU A 183 -3.20 -1.91 -6.78
CA LEU A 183 -2.16 -2.18 -5.80
C LEU A 183 -2.70 -1.87 -4.41
N ILE A 184 -2.70 -2.85 -3.52
CA ILE A 184 -2.88 -2.62 -2.08
C ILE A 184 -1.50 -2.69 -1.43
N SER A 185 -1.01 -1.59 -0.89
CA SER A 185 0.13 -1.59 0.03
C SER A 185 -0.36 -1.69 1.46
N ILE A 186 0.20 -2.64 2.19
CA ILE A 186 -0.11 -2.89 3.60
C ILE A 186 1.19 -2.75 4.38
N VAL A 187 1.33 -1.60 5.02
CA VAL A 187 2.49 -1.31 5.88
C VAL A 187 2.16 -1.70 7.31
N THR A 188 2.90 -2.66 7.84
CA THR A 188 2.76 -3.15 9.21
C THR A 188 4.06 -3.06 9.98
N LEU A 189 3.95 -2.84 11.29
CA LEU A 189 5.06 -3.00 12.21
C LEU A 189 4.82 -4.27 13.04
N ASP A 190 5.76 -5.21 12.99
CA ASP A 190 5.77 -6.37 13.90
C ASP A 190 7.15 -6.48 14.57
N LYS A 191 7.16 -6.54 15.91
CA LYS A 191 8.37 -6.68 16.74
C LYS A 191 9.52 -5.72 16.38
N GLY A 192 9.19 -4.49 15.99
CA GLY A 192 10.17 -3.46 15.62
C GLY A 192 10.67 -3.54 14.17
N GLU A 193 10.18 -4.50 13.38
CA GLU A 193 10.47 -4.61 11.96
C GLU A 193 9.30 -4.07 11.13
N LEU A 194 9.61 -3.10 10.27
CA LEU A 194 8.65 -2.56 9.33
C LEU A 194 8.55 -3.50 8.12
N THR A 195 7.33 -3.83 7.76
CA THR A 195 7.01 -4.69 6.61
C THR A 195 6.06 -3.91 5.69
N ASP A 196 6.35 -3.90 4.39
CA ASP A 196 5.43 -3.43 3.36
C ASP A 196 5.06 -4.61 2.47
N SER A 197 3.77 -4.89 2.34
CA SER A 197 3.25 -5.98 1.52
C SER A 197 2.45 -5.41 0.36
N PHE A 198 2.94 -5.63 -0.85
CA PHE A 198 2.28 -5.23 -2.08
C PHE A 198 1.40 -6.37 -2.59
N VAL A 199 0.11 -6.09 -2.73
CA VAL A 199 -0.86 -7.01 -3.31
C VAL A 199 -1.32 -6.39 -4.63
N PHE A 200 -0.80 -6.92 -5.73
CA PHE A 200 -1.23 -6.53 -7.08
C PHE A 200 -2.51 -7.27 -7.46
N ILE A 201 -3.48 -6.52 -7.96
CA ILE A 201 -4.71 -7.02 -8.55
C ILE A 201 -4.58 -6.82 -10.05
N ILE A 202 -4.44 -7.91 -10.76
CA ILE A 202 -4.16 -7.96 -12.19
C ILE A 202 -5.34 -8.60 -12.93
N PRO A 203 -5.67 -8.20 -14.17
CA PRO A 203 -6.69 -8.83 -14.99
C PRO A 203 -6.64 -10.35 -14.92
#